data_AF-A0A4R5XP65-F1
#
_entry.id   AF-A0A4R5XP65-F1
#
_cell.length_a   1.000
_cell.length_b   1.000
_cell.length_c   1.000
_cell.angle_alpha   90.00
_cell.angle_beta   90.00
_cell.angle_gamma   90.00
#
_symmetry.space_group_name_H-M   'P 1'
#
loop_
_entity.id
_entity.type
_entity.pdbx_description
1 polymer ?
#
loop_
_entity_poly.entity_id
_entity_poly.type
_entity_poly.pdbx_seq_one_letter_code
_entity_poly.pdbx_strand_id
1 'polypeptide(L)' 'MEGYDGGGTPPSDPHPACAARLELEPPRFCVRCGRRLKVQVSPLGWWARCSRHGQTSAPAESG' A
#
# COMPACT_ATOMS: atom_id res chain seq x y z
N MET A 1 -39.73 25.79 -11.77
CA MET A 1 -40.11 24.39 -11.66
C MET A 1 -39.10 23.60 -12.48
N GLU A 2 -37.97 23.31 -11.83
CA GLU A 2 -37.46 21.96 -11.52
C GLU A 2 -36.66 21.41 -12.72
N GLY A 3 -35.34 21.25 -12.69
CA GLY A 3 -34.49 20.82 -11.58
C GLY A 3 -34.30 19.30 -11.69
N TYR A 4 -33.20 18.85 -12.30
CA TYR A 4 -32.51 17.62 -11.88
C TYR A 4 -31.07 17.59 -12.45
N ASP A 5 -30.10 17.97 -11.61
CA ASP A 5 -28.74 17.50 -11.70
C ASP A 5 -28.72 16.01 -11.35
N GLY A 6 -28.78 15.14 -12.37
CA GLY A 6 -28.61 13.70 -12.21
C GLY A 6 -27.14 13.28 -12.14
N GLY A 7 -26.31 14.02 -11.40
CA GLY A 7 -24.91 13.68 -11.15
C GLY A 7 -24.82 12.52 -10.17
N GLY A 8 -25.12 11.31 -10.64
CA GLY A 8 -25.01 10.08 -9.87
C GLY A 8 -23.57 9.84 -9.44
N THR A 9 -23.35 9.98 -8.13
CA THR A 9 -22.12 9.72 -7.37
C THR A 9 -21.35 8.52 -7.93
N PRO A 10 -20.02 8.59 -8.15
CA PRO A 10 -19.27 7.38 -8.45
C PRO A 10 -19.44 6.40 -7.29
N PRO A 11 -19.69 5.11 -7.54
CA PRO A 11 -19.70 4.10 -6.49
C PRO A 11 -18.26 3.89 -6.05
N SER A 12 -17.74 4.80 -5.23
CA SER A 12 -16.51 4.55 -4.48
C SER A 12 -16.86 3.67 -3.29
N ASP A 13 -17.23 2.43 -3.59
CA ASP A 13 -17.03 1.35 -2.62
C ASP A 13 -15.51 1.27 -2.44
N PRO A 14 -14.98 1.51 -1.23
CA PRO A 14 -13.55 1.36 -0.99
C PRO A 14 -13.25 -0.13 -1.09
N HIS A 15 -12.88 -0.59 -2.30
CA HIS A 15 -12.45 -1.95 -2.53
C HIS A 15 -11.30 -2.26 -1.56
N PRO A 16 -11.49 -3.11 -0.53
CA PRO A 16 -10.44 -3.38 0.46
C PRO A 16 -9.21 -4.02 -0.22
N ALA A 17 -9.42 -4.72 -1.33
CA ALA A 17 -8.35 -5.26 -2.19
C ALA A 17 -7.48 -4.16 -2.85
N CYS A 18 -8.03 -2.97 -3.08
CA CYS A 18 -7.28 -1.84 -3.65
C CYS A 18 -6.50 -1.08 -2.56
N ALA A 19 -7.03 -1.00 -1.33
CA ALA A 19 -6.29 -0.50 -0.17
C ALA A 19 -5.09 -1.39 0.16
N ALA A 20 -5.27 -2.72 0.13
CA ALA A 20 -4.18 -3.69 0.26
C ALA A 20 -3.10 -3.52 -0.84
N ARG A 21 -3.49 -3.09 -2.06
CA ARG A 21 -2.56 -2.80 -3.16
C ARG A 21 -1.73 -1.53 -2.97
N LEU A 22 -2.25 -0.54 -2.25
CA LEU A 22 -1.46 0.63 -1.84
C LEU A 22 -0.46 0.27 -0.72
N GLU A 23 -0.75 -0.76 0.08
CA GLU A 23 0.19 -1.33 1.07
C GLU A 23 1.22 -2.30 0.43
N LEU A 24 0.99 -2.73 -0.82
CA LEU A 24 1.88 -3.62 -1.59
C LEU A 24 3.04 -2.89 -2.27
N GLU A 25 3.13 -1.57 -2.16
CA GLU A 25 4.30 -0.81 -2.60
C GLU A 25 5.32 -0.70 -1.46
N PRO A 26 6.42 -1.49 -1.48
CA PRO A 26 7.39 -1.47 -0.40
C PRO A 26 8.01 -0.06 -0.25
N PRO A 27 8.07 0.48 0.98
CA PRO A 27 8.72 1.75 1.23
C PRO A 27 10.19 1.66 0.82
N ARG A 28 10.61 2.57 -0.06
CA ARG A 28 11.99 2.63 -0.56
C ARG A 28 12.93 3.27 0.44
N PHE A 29 12.38 4.04 1.38
CA PHE A 29 13.10 4.79 2.40
C PHE A 29 12.51 4.56 3.78
N CYS A 30 13.37 4.56 4.78
CA CYS A 30 12.95 4.41 6.17
C CYS A 30 12.26 5.69 6.65
N VAL A 31 10.99 5.61 7.07
CA VAL A 31 10.24 6.76 7.61
C VAL A 31 10.86 7.36 8.88
N ARG A 32 11.77 6.62 9.54
CA ARG A 32 12.49 7.06 10.75
C ARG A 32 13.75 7.88 10.44
N CYS A 33 14.40 7.67 9.30
CA CYS A 33 15.70 8.32 9.00
C CYS A 33 15.94 8.72 7.53
N GLY A 34 14.98 8.47 6.64
CA GLY A 34 15.09 8.79 5.21
C GLY A 34 16.12 7.97 4.44
N ARG A 35 16.77 6.96 5.05
CA ARG A 35 17.80 6.16 4.37
C ARG A 35 17.15 5.08 3.49
N ARG A 36 17.78 4.74 2.35
CA ARG A 36 17.30 3.68 1.46
C ARG A 36 17.21 2.35 2.19
N LEU A 37 16.09 1.68 2.03
CA LEU A 37 15.83 0.33 2.53
C LEU A 37 16.31 -0.70 1.50
N LYS A 38 16.83 -1.84 1.95
CA LYS A 38 17.03 -3.00 1.07
C LYS A 38 15.69 -3.70 0.93
N VAL A 39 15.04 -3.48 -0.20
CA VAL A 39 13.73 -4.03 -0.54
C VAL A 39 13.91 -5.30 -1.37
N GLN A 40 13.17 -6.35 -1.01
CA GLN A 40 13.02 -7.55 -1.81
C GLN A 40 11.52 -7.82 -1.98
N VAL A 41 11.12 -7.97 -3.24
CA VAL A 41 9.74 -8.27 -3.64
C VAL A 41 9.70 -9.71 -4.11
N SER A 42 8.72 -10.46 -3.62
CA SER A 42 8.38 -11.80 -4.09
C SER A 42 6.92 -11.80 -4.57
N PRO A 43 6.49 -12.82 -5.32
CA PRO A 43 5.09 -12.93 -5.77
C PRO A 43 4.10 -13.04 -4.60
N LEU A 44 4.61 -13.43 -3.42
CA LEU A 44 3.82 -13.66 -2.22
C LEU A 44 3.78 -12.43 -1.31
N GLY A 45 4.77 -11.52 -1.39
CA GLY A 45 4.81 -10.32 -0.55
C GLY A 45 6.13 -9.56 -0.69
N TRP A 46 6.46 -8.73 0.30
CA TRP A 46 7.71 -7.99 0.27
C TRP A 46 8.31 -7.80 1.67
N TRP A 47 9.63 -7.62 1.71
CA TRP A 47 10.33 -7.18 2.92
C TRP A 47 11.32 -6.07 2.60
N ALA A 48 11.48 -5.15 3.54
CA ALA A 48 12.34 -4.00 3.44
C ALA A 48 13.20 -3.92 4.71
N ARG A 49 14.53 -3.84 4.58
CA ARG A 49 15.44 -3.75 5.74
C ARG A 49 16.23 -2.45 5.75
N CYS A 50 16.14 -1.73 6.86
CA CYS A 50 16.97 -0.59 7.19
C CYS A 50 18.25 -1.05 7.89
N SER A 51 19.42 -0.55 7.47
CA SER A 51 20.68 -0.86 8.16
C SER A 51 20.75 -0.38 9.60
N ARG A 52 19.95 0.61 10.00
CA ARG A 52 19.90 1.12 11.39
C ARG A 52 18.69 0.65 12.19
N HIS A 53 17.52 0.56 11.57
CA HIS A 53 16.25 0.36 12.27
C HIS A 53 15.72 -1.08 12.22
N GLY A 54 16.29 -1.95 11.37
CA GLY A 54 15.82 -3.32 11.22
C GLY A 54 14.89 -3.53 10.03
N GLN A 55 14.21 -4.68 10.01
CA GLN A 55 13.39 -5.17 8.89
C GLN A 55 11.89 -4.91 9.13
N THR A 56 11.19 -4.56 8.06
CA THR A 56 9.73 -4.45 8.00
C THR A 56 9.26 -5.30 6.82
N SER A 57 8.24 -6.12 7.03
CA SER A 57 7.64 -6.97 6.00
C SER A 57 6.13 -6.82 6.05
N ALA A 58 5.50 -6.79 4.89
CA ALA A 58 4.06 -6.99 4.80
C ALA A 58 3.77 -8.50 4.80
N PRO A 59 2.67 -8.96 5.42
CA PRO A 59 2.29 -10.36 5.38
C PRO A 59 2.07 -10.78 3.93
N ALA A 60 2.83 -11.79 3.53
CA ALA A 60 2.52 -12.60 2.38
C ALA A 60 1.41 -13.55 2.81
N GLU A 61 0.25 -13.47 2.17
CA GLU A 61 -0.91 -14.28 2.51
C GLU A 61 -0.50 -15.76 2.40
N SER A 62 -0.33 -16.43 3.55
CA SER A 62 0.04 -17.84 3.62
C SER A 62 -1.13 -18.67 3.13
N GLY A 63 -1.00 -19.23 1.93
CA GLY A 63 -1.74 -20.42 1.52
C GLY A 63 -1.28 -21.65 2.28
#